data_AF-A0AAX3IYH5-F1
#
_entry.id   AF-A0AAX3IYH5-F1
#
_cell.length_a   1.000
_cell.length_b   1.000
_cell.length_c   1.000
_cell.angle_alpha   90.00
_cell.angle_beta   90.00
_cell.angle_gamma   90.00
#
_symmetry.space_group_name_H-M   'P 1'
#
loop_
_entity.id
_entity.type
_entity.pdbx_description
1 polymer ?
#
loop_
_entity_poly.entity_id
_entity_poly.type
_entity_poly.pdbx_seq_one_letter_code
_entity_poly.pdbx_strand_id
1 'polypeptide(L)'
;MNVMKKLYSHAVQRLIHTDDDLMNRIIIHVLAADESFHRKCLDVVLTSKDQEIEERNKTLQQIENRIREKNIMLSSLKQREADDEAKHAKSVEELSQLDQQIKMTRRNEDEVLKELENNVALKIGLRSVVRNMQAATDSPIDSIPLPCPLSGASKKAEPGVEAGGTLIDNLEDSGIYAIGETSTEKLSDGLLATMAATRFLAVDSSFCCSIANSLSFMISGKPAYHVAVPIDWTNADAVLEKANQVDCTVLVIDNIIDTMNEGLLFSLVRSGTDKTIVFPIGARGNLKLLAPELWERIFYVPTDGFMQDPSDEMLAQYKAKDLSDIEQVEFKPKNKESLDENLRDTLPNNALVLPCKVLEAFRRNGTKADDQQKRKGTSDFRQWTTDHLLILVYAFAGPREMMVFAENIDEVNRAERLLRRIDKDAANEA
;
A
#
# COMPACT_ATOMS: atom_id res chain seq x y z
N MET A 1 26.79 12.45 -87.92
CA MET A 1 27.58 13.06 -86.81
C MET A 1 27.87 12.11 -85.64
N ASN A 2 26.96 11.19 -85.27
CA ASN A 2 27.16 10.25 -84.15
C ASN A 2 28.21 9.13 -84.37
N VAL A 3 28.46 8.71 -85.61
CA VAL A 3 29.42 7.62 -85.91
C VAL A 3 30.87 8.08 -85.70
N MET A 4 31.21 9.30 -86.15
CA MET A 4 32.55 9.87 -86.00
C MET A 4 32.89 10.13 -84.53
N LYS A 5 31.96 10.67 -83.72
CA LYS A 5 32.17 10.86 -82.27
C LYS A 5 32.46 9.55 -81.53
N LYS A 6 31.77 8.46 -81.89
CA LYS A 6 32.07 7.12 -81.35
C LYS A 6 33.46 6.63 -81.73
N LEU A 7 33.91 6.94 -82.95
CA LEU A 7 35.23 6.56 -83.45
C LEU A 7 36.36 7.27 -82.69
N TYR A 8 36.22 8.57 -82.42
CA TYR A 8 37.18 9.34 -81.60
C TYR A 8 37.19 8.86 -80.15
N SER A 9 36.03 8.63 -79.53
CA SER A 9 35.91 8.11 -78.17
C SER A 9 36.51 6.70 -78.02
N HIS A 10 36.32 5.83 -79.01
CA HIS A 10 36.89 4.47 -79.01
C HIS A 10 38.41 4.46 -79.21
N ALA A 11 38.95 5.38 -80.05
CA ALA A 11 40.38 5.55 -80.20
C ALA A 11 41.05 6.04 -78.90
N VAL A 12 40.41 6.97 -78.18
CA VAL A 12 40.87 7.46 -76.87
C VAL A 12 40.82 6.36 -75.79
N GLN A 13 39.74 5.58 -75.72
CA GLN A 13 39.64 4.47 -74.76
C GLN A 13 40.68 3.36 -74.99
N ARG A 14 41.01 3.08 -76.26
CA ARG A 14 42.06 2.09 -76.60
C ARG A 14 43.47 2.56 -76.28
N LEU A 15 43.76 3.85 -76.35
CA LEU A 15 45.05 4.40 -75.91
C LEU A 15 45.23 4.31 -74.38
N ILE A 16 44.14 4.25 -73.61
CA ILE A 16 44.16 4.14 -72.14
C ILE A 16 44.33 2.68 -71.68
N HIS A 17 43.94 1.71 -72.50
CA HIS A 17 44.06 0.28 -72.20
C HIS A 17 45.09 -0.38 -73.14
N THR A 18 46.27 -0.67 -72.60
CA THR A 18 47.54 -1.01 -73.29
C THR A 18 47.63 -2.37 -73.99
N ASP A 19 46.52 -3.08 -74.24
CA ASP A 19 46.62 -4.50 -74.63
C ASP A 19 46.86 -4.77 -76.13
N ASP A 20 46.92 -3.76 -77.02
CA ASP A 20 47.16 -3.97 -78.46
C ASP A 20 48.18 -2.98 -79.09
N ASP A 21 49.45 -3.40 -79.22
CA ASP A 21 50.58 -2.56 -79.64
C ASP A 21 50.50 -2.09 -81.12
N LEU A 22 49.88 -2.88 -82.01
CA LEU A 22 49.78 -2.54 -83.45
C LEU A 22 48.75 -1.42 -83.71
N MET A 23 47.57 -1.52 -83.11
CA MET A 23 46.53 -0.49 -83.24
C MET A 23 46.94 0.81 -82.54
N ASN A 24 47.64 0.72 -81.40
CA ASN A 24 48.19 1.90 -80.75
C ASN A 24 49.23 2.62 -81.60
N ARG A 25 50.14 1.90 -82.29
CA ARG A 25 51.09 2.51 -83.24
C ARG A 25 50.39 3.21 -84.41
N ILE A 26 49.34 2.62 -84.97
CA ILE A 26 48.56 3.22 -86.06
C ILE A 26 47.85 4.50 -85.58
N ILE A 27 47.21 4.45 -84.40
CA ILE A 27 46.54 5.61 -83.82
C ILE A 27 47.54 6.73 -83.50
N ILE A 28 48.71 6.41 -82.94
CA ILE A 28 49.78 7.40 -82.68
C ILE A 28 50.28 8.02 -84.00
N HIS A 29 50.45 7.22 -85.05
CA HIS A 29 50.89 7.72 -86.35
C HIS A 29 49.85 8.65 -87.00
N VAL A 30 48.56 8.30 -86.92
CA VAL A 30 47.46 9.14 -87.43
C VAL A 30 47.28 10.41 -86.58
N LEU A 31 47.48 10.35 -85.27
CA LEU A 31 47.51 11.54 -84.40
C LEU A 31 48.67 12.49 -84.73
N ALA A 32 49.82 11.96 -85.18
CA ALA A 32 50.97 12.76 -85.58
C ALA A 32 50.84 13.33 -87.01
N ALA A 33 50.12 12.65 -87.91
CA ALA A 33 49.98 13.02 -89.31
C ALA A 33 48.76 13.92 -89.60
N ASP A 34 47.66 13.80 -88.84
CA ASP A 34 46.43 14.56 -89.04
C ASP A 34 46.12 15.47 -87.84
N GLU A 35 46.45 16.75 -88.00
CA GLU A 35 46.22 17.78 -86.98
C GLU A 35 44.72 17.98 -86.67
N SER A 36 43.84 17.74 -87.64
CA SER A 36 42.40 17.88 -87.47
C SER A 36 41.80 16.73 -86.64
N PHE A 37 42.36 15.52 -86.80
CA PHE A 37 42.03 14.34 -86.00
C PHE A 37 42.56 14.50 -84.56
N HIS A 38 43.80 14.97 -84.40
CA HIS A 38 44.40 15.25 -83.10
C HIS A 38 43.58 16.27 -82.29
N ARG A 39 43.22 17.41 -82.88
CA ARG A 39 42.40 18.43 -82.19
C ARG A 39 41.03 17.88 -81.75
N LYS A 40 40.39 17.04 -82.56
CA LYS A 40 39.08 16.45 -82.21
C LYS A 40 39.18 15.38 -81.11
N CYS A 41 40.24 14.57 -81.10
CA CYS A 41 40.51 13.65 -80.00
C CYS A 41 40.79 14.40 -78.69
N LEU A 42 41.58 15.48 -78.76
CA LEU A 42 41.88 16.34 -77.61
C LEU A 42 40.61 16.98 -77.04
N ASP A 43 39.74 17.52 -77.90
CA ASP A 43 38.46 18.13 -77.51
C ASP A 43 37.53 17.14 -76.79
N VAL A 44 37.48 15.89 -77.25
CA VAL A 44 36.71 14.81 -76.58
C VAL A 44 37.28 14.46 -75.20
N VAL A 45 38.60 14.45 -75.04
CA VAL A 45 39.24 14.20 -73.73
C VAL A 45 39.01 15.38 -72.78
N LEU A 46 39.21 16.61 -73.25
CA LEU A 46 39.02 17.82 -72.46
C LEU A 46 37.58 17.94 -71.98
N THR A 47 36.60 17.78 -72.88
CA THR A 47 35.17 17.82 -72.50
C THR A 47 34.79 16.71 -71.52
N SER A 48 35.35 15.50 -71.65
CA SER A 48 35.13 14.43 -70.67
C SER A 48 35.75 14.74 -69.31
N LYS A 49 36.92 15.38 -69.27
CA LYS A 49 37.60 15.76 -68.03
C LYS A 49 36.94 16.96 -67.36
N ASP A 50 36.43 17.91 -68.13
CA ASP A 50 35.65 19.04 -67.63
C ASP A 50 34.36 18.56 -66.95
N GLN A 51 33.68 17.56 -67.52
CA GLN A 51 32.51 16.92 -66.88
C GLN A 51 32.88 16.23 -65.56
N GLU A 52 33.99 15.48 -65.54
CA GLU A 52 34.49 14.82 -64.31
C GLU A 52 34.88 15.84 -63.23
N ILE A 53 35.48 16.97 -63.62
CA ILE A 53 35.82 18.09 -62.72
C ILE A 53 34.55 18.75 -62.18
N GLU A 54 33.56 19.01 -63.02
CA GLU A 54 32.28 19.61 -62.61
C GLU A 54 31.51 18.71 -61.64
N GLU A 55 31.47 17.41 -61.89
CA GLU A 55 30.87 16.44 -60.96
C GLU A 55 31.62 16.39 -59.64
N ARG A 56 32.96 16.35 -59.66
CA ARG A 56 33.76 16.40 -58.43
C ARG A 56 33.54 17.70 -57.67
N ASN A 57 33.50 18.85 -58.33
CA ASN A 57 33.24 20.14 -57.69
C ASN A 57 31.87 20.16 -56.99
N LYS A 58 30.82 19.62 -57.63
CA LYS A 58 29.50 19.47 -56.99
C LYS A 58 29.56 18.59 -55.74
N THR A 59 30.28 17.46 -55.79
CA THR A 59 30.42 16.59 -54.61
C THR A 59 31.21 17.26 -53.49
N LEU A 60 32.27 18.00 -53.82
CA LEU A 60 33.05 18.77 -52.84
C LEU A 60 32.20 19.83 -52.16
N GLN A 61 31.40 20.58 -52.93
CA GLN A 61 30.50 21.59 -52.38
C GLN A 61 29.44 20.99 -51.44
N GLN A 62 28.91 19.81 -51.78
CA GLN A 62 27.99 19.08 -50.89
C GLN A 62 28.67 18.64 -49.59
N ILE A 63 29.92 18.14 -49.66
CA ILE A 63 30.69 17.75 -48.48
C ILE A 63 30.99 18.97 -47.60
N GLU A 64 31.41 20.09 -48.18
CA GLU A 64 31.66 21.33 -47.45
C GLU A 64 30.42 21.85 -46.72
N ASN A 65 29.26 21.83 -47.38
CA ASN A 65 28.00 22.22 -46.75
C ASN A 65 27.66 21.29 -45.58
N ARG A 66 27.82 19.97 -45.75
CA ARG A 66 27.60 19.00 -44.66
C ARG A 66 28.58 19.19 -43.50
N ILE A 67 29.84 19.53 -43.77
CA ILE A 67 30.82 19.85 -42.73
C ILE A 67 30.40 21.11 -41.98
N ARG A 68 29.94 22.14 -42.70
CA ARG A 68 29.45 23.39 -42.09
C ARG A 68 28.25 23.14 -41.18
N GLU A 69 27.26 22.38 -41.64
CA GLU A 69 26.08 22.01 -40.85
C GLU A 69 26.47 21.23 -39.59
N LYS A 70 27.36 20.23 -39.72
CA LYS A 70 27.86 19.46 -38.58
C LYS A 70 28.62 20.34 -37.58
N ASN A 71 29.40 21.31 -38.05
CA ASN A 71 30.12 22.23 -37.16
C ASN A 71 29.16 23.15 -36.38
N ILE A 72 28.09 23.63 -37.02
CA ILE A 72 27.03 24.39 -36.35
C ILE A 72 26.37 23.52 -35.27
N MET A 73 25.99 22.28 -35.61
CA MET A 73 25.39 21.35 -34.66
C MET A 73 26.32 20.98 -33.50
N LEU A 74 27.61 20.81 -33.77
CA LEU A 74 28.61 20.52 -32.74
C LEU A 74 28.80 21.72 -31.79
N SER A 75 28.73 22.95 -32.30
CA SER A 75 28.78 24.15 -31.47
C SER A 75 27.56 24.29 -30.56
N SER A 76 26.36 23.97 -31.04
CA SER A 76 25.14 24.02 -30.22
C SER A 76 25.10 22.91 -29.18
N LEU A 77 25.60 21.71 -29.50
CA LEU A 77 25.74 20.61 -28.53
C LEU A 77 26.72 20.96 -27.41
N LYS A 78 27.88 21.55 -27.74
CA LYS A 78 28.85 22.01 -26.72
C LYS A 78 28.26 23.08 -25.79
N GLN A 79 27.46 23.98 -26.34
CA GLN A 79 26.80 25.00 -25.51
C GLN A 79 25.77 24.37 -24.56
N ARG A 80 25.01 23.39 -25.03
CA ARG A 80 24.04 22.66 -24.21
C ARG A 80 24.70 21.83 -23.11
N GLU A 81 25.82 21.19 -23.41
CA GLU A 81 26.64 20.46 -22.43
C GLU A 81 27.11 21.40 -21.30
N ALA A 82 27.63 22.57 -21.66
CA ALA A 82 28.04 23.58 -20.66
C ALA A 82 26.86 24.10 -19.81
N ASP A 83 25.68 24.31 -20.41
CA ASP A 83 24.48 24.73 -19.69
C ASP A 83 23.99 23.65 -18.71
N ASP A 84 24.05 22.38 -19.09
CA ASP A 84 23.63 21.26 -18.25
C ASP A 84 24.64 20.98 -17.13
N GLU A 85 25.95 21.13 -17.38
CA GLU A 85 26.98 21.11 -16.33
C GLU A 85 26.76 22.23 -15.30
N ALA A 86 26.42 23.45 -15.74
CA ALA A 86 26.13 24.57 -14.85
C ALA A 86 24.89 24.31 -13.98
N LYS A 87 23.83 23.73 -14.54
CA LYS A 87 22.63 23.32 -13.77
C LYS A 87 22.97 22.22 -12.78
N HIS A 88 23.75 21.22 -13.18
CA HIS A 88 24.15 20.13 -12.31
C HIS A 88 24.96 20.65 -11.10
N ALA A 89 25.92 21.54 -11.34
CA ALA A 89 26.68 22.17 -10.26
C ALA A 89 25.78 22.92 -9.27
N LYS A 90 24.78 23.65 -9.78
CA LYS A 90 23.79 24.36 -8.95
C LYS A 90 22.92 23.40 -8.13
N SER A 91 22.44 22.31 -8.73
CA SER A 91 21.64 21.29 -8.01
C SER A 91 22.45 20.58 -6.93
N VAL A 92 23.75 20.33 -7.16
CA VAL A 92 24.65 19.76 -6.14
C VAL A 92 24.82 20.73 -4.96
N GLU A 93 24.94 22.03 -5.22
CA GLU A 93 25.02 23.04 -4.17
C GLU A 93 23.71 23.12 -3.36
N GLU A 94 22.55 23.10 -4.02
CA GLU A 94 21.24 23.07 -3.36
C GLU A 94 21.06 21.81 -2.49
N LEU A 95 21.48 20.64 -2.99
CA LEU A 95 21.45 19.39 -2.19
C LEU A 95 22.37 19.47 -0.97
N SER A 96 23.55 20.08 -1.09
CA SER A 96 24.45 20.27 0.05
C SER A 96 23.85 21.20 1.10
N GLN A 97 23.13 22.25 0.69
CA GLN A 97 22.43 23.15 1.61
C GLN A 97 21.27 22.43 2.31
N LEU A 98 20.51 21.61 1.58
CA LEU A 98 19.43 20.82 2.15
C LEU A 98 19.94 19.80 3.19
N ASP A 99 21.06 19.11 2.91
CA ASP A 99 21.68 18.16 3.85
C ASP A 99 22.14 18.87 5.14
N GLN A 100 22.69 20.08 5.03
CA GLN A 100 23.01 20.90 6.19
C GLN A 100 21.78 21.28 7.01
N GLN A 101 20.66 21.64 6.36
CA GLN A 101 19.41 21.93 7.04
C GLN A 101 18.86 20.68 7.75
N ILE A 102 18.87 19.52 7.11
CA ILE A 102 18.42 18.25 7.73
C ILE A 102 19.26 17.94 8.97
N LYS A 103 20.59 18.11 8.91
CA LYS A 103 21.47 17.93 10.07
C LYS A 103 21.17 18.89 11.21
N MET A 104 20.83 20.15 10.91
CA MET A 104 20.42 21.12 11.93
C MET A 104 19.06 20.77 12.54
N THR A 105 18.09 20.37 11.73
CA THR A 105 16.76 19.94 12.21
C THR A 105 16.87 18.73 13.12
N ARG A 106 17.66 17.71 12.74
CA ARG A 106 17.88 16.53 13.59
C ARG A 106 18.53 16.87 14.94
N ARG A 107 19.49 17.79 14.96
CA ARG A 107 20.09 18.27 16.22
C ARG A 107 19.05 18.97 17.10
N ASN A 108 18.19 19.80 16.51
CA ASN A 108 17.11 20.45 17.25
C ASN A 108 16.09 19.42 17.77
N GLU A 109 15.74 18.41 16.97
CA GLU A 109 14.88 17.30 17.41
C GLU A 109 15.49 16.55 18.59
N ASP A 110 16.78 16.20 18.52
CA ASP A 110 17.48 15.53 19.63
C ASP A 110 17.53 16.40 20.90
N GLU A 111 17.71 17.72 20.74
CA GLU A 111 17.71 18.67 21.86
C GLU A 111 16.32 18.79 22.51
N VAL A 112 15.26 18.87 21.70
CA VAL A 112 13.87 18.88 22.17
C VAL A 112 13.49 17.56 22.85
N LEU A 113 13.92 16.42 22.28
CA LEU A 113 13.70 15.10 22.90
C LEU A 113 14.40 15.01 24.25
N LYS A 114 15.64 15.48 24.35
CA LYS A 114 16.38 15.53 25.61
C LYS A 114 15.73 16.45 26.64
N GLU A 115 15.17 17.58 26.21
CA GLU A 115 14.39 18.46 27.08
C GLU A 115 13.09 17.79 27.54
N LEU A 116 12.41 17.07 26.65
CA LEU A 116 11.21 16.29 26.98
C LEU A 116 11.54 15.16 27.96
N GLU A 117 12.62 14.42 27.74
CA GLU A 117 13.12 13.39 28.67
C GLU A 117 13.43 13.99 30.04
N ASN A 118 14.08 15.15 30.10
CA ASN A 118 14.32 15.86 31.36
C ASN A 118 13.01 16.28 32.04
N ASN A 119 12.03 16.78 31.27
CA ASN A 119 10.71 17.14 31.79
C ASN A 119 9.91 15.92 32.28
N VAL A 120 10.04 14.77 31.61
CA VAL A 120 9.45 13.49 32.03
C VAL A 120 10.16 12.98 33.28
N ALA A 121 11.49 12.98 33.33
CA ALA A 121 12.26 12.62 34.51
C ALA A 121 11.93 13.52 35.70
N LEU A 122 11.74 14.83 35.47
CA LEU A 122 11.30 15.78 36.47
C LEU A 122 9.87 15.50 36.91
N LYS A 123 8.95 15.16 36.00
CA LYS A 123 7.57 14.74 36.31
C LYS A 123 7.51 13.42 37.07
N ILE A 124 8.37 12.45 36.75
CA ILE A 124 8.52 11.18 37.47
C ILE A 124 9.12 11.42 38.85
N GLY A 125 10.16 12.26 38.95
CA GLY A 125 10.74 12.70 40.21
C GLY A 125 9.72 13.43 41.08
N LEU A 126 8.94 14.35 40.51
CA LEU A 126 7.86 15.05 41.20
C LEU A 126 6.75 14.07 41.62
N ARG A 127 6.37 13.10 40.77
CA ARG A 127 5.45 12.01 41.13
C ARG A 127 6.00 11.14 42.25
N SER A 128 7.31 10.88 42.28
CA SER A 128 7.95 10.11 43.36
C SER A 128 7.98 10.91 44.66
N VAL A 129 8.21 12.21 44.60
CA VAL A 129 8.14 13.12 45.76
C VAL A 129 6.69 13.24 46.24
N VAL A 130 5.73 13.36 45.33
CA VAL A 130 4.29 13.35 45.63
C VAL A 130 3.85 12.01 46.21
N ARG A 131 4.33 10.87 45.68
CA ARG A 131 4.10 9.53 46.28
C ARG A 131 4.67 9.43 47.69
N ASN A 132 5.89 9.94 47.91
CA ASN A 132 6.52 9.94 49.22
C ASN A 132 5.83 10.91 50.20
N MET A 133 5.20 11.99 49.70
CA MET A 133 4.36 12.89 50.50
C MET A 133 2.95 12.35 50.73
N GLN A 134 2.42 11.53 49.82
CA GLN A 134 1.07 10.92 49.89
C GLN A 134 1.02 9.66 50.76
N ALA A 135 2.15 9.13 51.23
CA ALA A 135 2.17 8.08 52.24
C ALA A 135 1.56 8.50 53.61
N ALA A 136 1.05 9.74 53.73
CA ALA A 136 0.42 10.26 54.95
C ALA A 136 -1.09 10.53 54.85
N THR A 137 -1.78 10.25 53.74
CA THR A 137 -3.24 10.44 53.66
C THR A 137 -3.93 9.39 52.79
N ASP A 138 -4.78 8.59 53.42
CA ASP A 138 -5.67 7.58 52.83
C ASP A 138 -6.67 8.19 51.82
N SER A 139 -6.48 7.87 50.53
CA SER A 139 -7.50 7.88 49.47
C SER A 139 -6.99 7.10 48.25
N PRO A 140 -7.79 6.23 47.59
CA PRO A 140 -7.30 5.21 46.68
C PRO A 140 -6.98 5.77 45.29
N ILE A 141 -5.71 5.73 44.90
CA ILE A 141 -5.24 6.05 43.55
C ILE A 141 -5.29 4.80 42.63
N ASP A 142 -5.64 3.61 43.16
CA ASP A 142 -5.72 2.34 42.43
C ASP A 142 -7.14 2.00 41.91
N SER A 143 -7.84 2.93 41.28
CA SER A 143 -9.18 2.62 40.72
C SER A 143 -9.30 2.94 39.23
N ILE A 144 -9.73 1.94 38.47
CA ILE A 144 -10.14 2.09 37.07
C ILE A 144 -11.39 2.97 37.02
N PRO A 145 -11.46 3.96 36.11
CA PRO A 145 -12.65 4.78 35.95
C PRO A 145 -13.88 3.92 35.62
N LEU A 146 -15.04 4.38 36.05
CA LEU A 146 -16.30 3.74 35.66
C LEU A 146 -16.49 3.86 34.14
N PRO A 147 -16.97 2.81 33.45
CA PRO A 147 -17.26 2.91 32.03
C PRO A 147 -18.30 4.00 31.76
N CYS A 148 -18.08 4.79 30.72
CA CYS A 148 -18.95 5.88 30.31
C CYS A 148 -19.61 5.58 28.95
N PRO A 149 -20.89 5.95 28.75
CA PRO A 149 -21.56 5.72 27.48
C PRO A 149 -20.88 6.53 26.39
N LEU A 150 -20.73 5.94 25.21
CA LEU A 150 -20.34 6.67 24.02
C LEU A 150 -21.49 7.57 23.57
N SER A 151 -21.15 8.79 23.17
CA SER A 151 -22.11 9.72 22.56
C SER A 151 -22.49 9.23 21.17
N GLY A 152 -23.76 9.37 20.82
CA GLY A 152 -24.33 8.91 19.55
C GLY A 152 -25.69 8.27 19.75
N ALA A 153 -26.57 8.43 18.77
CA ALA A 153 -27.84 7.72 18.71
C ALA A 153 -27.79 6.76 17.52
N SER A 154 -28.40 5.58 17.63
CA SER A 154 -28.64 4.70 16.48
C SER A 154 -29.93 3.91 16.68
N LYS A 155 -30.37 3.20 15.64
CA LYS A 155 -31.62 2.44 15.63
C LYS A 155 -31.40 1.05 16.22
N LYS A 156 -32.44 0.52 16.86
CA LYS A 156 -32.47 -0.88 17.30
C LYS A 156 -33.04 -1.75 16.19
N ALA A 157 -32.56 -3.00 16.08
CA ALA A 157 -33.20 -3.97 15.18
C ALA A 157 -34.62 -4.27 15.65
N GLU A 158 -35.61 -4.07 14.78
CA GLU A 158 -37.00 -4.39 15.09
C GLU A 158 -37.25 -5.91 14.98
N PRO A 159 -38.10 -6.49 15.85
CA PRO A 159 -38.45 -7.90 15.73
C PRO A 159 -39.03 -8.23 14.35
N GLY A 160 -38.38 -9.15 13.63
CA GLY A 160 -38.77 -9.54 12.27
C GLY A 160 -38.04 -8.79 11.14
N VAL A 161 -37.24 -7.77 11.45
CA VAL A 161 -36.29 -7.14 10.51
C VAL A 161 -34.93 -7.84 10.62
N GLU A 162 -34.28 -8.09 9.49
CA GLU A 162 -32.94 -8.68 9.48
C GLU A 162 -31.93 -7.75 10.15
N ALA A 163 -31.20 -8.25 11.15
CA ALA A 163 -30.23 -7.48 11.93
C ALA A 163 -29.17 -6.79 11.05
N GLY A 164 -28.82 -7.40 9.92
CA GLY A 164 -27.89 -6.84 8.93
C GLY A 164 -28.38 -5.52 8.33
N GLY A 165 -29.68 -5.41 8.02
CA GLY A 165 -30.29 -4.18 7.49
C GLY A 165 -30.22 -3.02 8.48
N THR A 166 -30.57 -3.27 9.75
CA THR A 166 -30.45 -2.25 10.80
C THR A 166 -29.00 -1.85 11.06
N LEU A 167 -28.06 -2.80 10.99
CA LEU A 167 -26.64 -2.47 11.16
C LEU A 167 -26.13 -1.61 10.01
N ILE A 168 -26.56 -1.86 8.77
CA ILE A 168 -26.22 -0.99 7.62
C ILE A 168 -26.70 0.43 7.87
N ASP A 169 -28.00 0.60 8.19
CA ASP A 169 -28.57 1.90 8.50
C ASP A 169 -27.79 2.60 9.62
N ASN A 170 -27.45 1.87 10.69
CA ASN A 170 -26.70 2.42 11.82
C ASN A 170 -25.27 2.81 11.45
N LEU A 171 -24.61 2.09 10.56
CA LEU A 171 -23.24 2.39 10.12
C LEU A 171 -23.24 3.64 9.23
N GLU A 172 -24.17 3.71 8.27
CA GLU A 172 -24.34 4.86 7.37
C GLU A 172 -24.76 6.12 8.13
N ASP A 173 -25.75 6.00 9.01
CA ASP A 173 -26.20 7.10 9.87
C ASP A 173 -25.05 7.57 10.80
N SER A 174 -24.14 6.68 11.20
CA SER A 174 -22.94 7.03 11.99
C SER A 174 -21.80 7.62 11.15
N GLY A 175 -22.06 7.96 9.88
CA GLY A 175 -21.13 8.59 8.96
C GLY A 175 -20.14 7.63 8.31
N ILE A 176 -20.33 6.30 8.37
CA ILE A 176 -19.43 5.33 7.71
C ILE A 176 -19.92 5.07 6.29
N TYR A 177 -19.09 5.43 5.32
CA TYR A 177 -19.38 5.27 3.90
C TYR A 177 -18.32 4.42 3.22
N ALA A 178 -18.74 3.56 2.28
CA ALA A 178 -17.83 2.76 1.48
C ALA A 178 -17.15 3.59 0.37
N ILE A 179 -15.87 3.30 0.13
CA ILE A 179 -15.08 3.86 -0.97
C ILE A 179 -14.79 2.76 -1.99
N GLY A 180 -15.01 3.05 -3.27
CA GLY A 180 -14.70 2.14 -4.37
C GLY A 180 -15.72 1.01 -4.55
N GLU A 181 -15.25 -0.23 -4.69
CA GLU A 181 -16.08 -1.42 -4.94
C GLU A 181 -16.56 -2.14 -3.65
N THR A 182 -16.25 -1.55 -2.48
CA THR A 182 -16.71 -2.03 -1.18
C THR A 182 -18.14 -1.54 -0.91
N SER A 183 -18.87 -2.20 -0.01
CA SER A 183 -20.20 -1.75 0.44
C SER A 183 -20.34 -1.83 1.95
N THR A 184 -21.20 -0.99 2.51
CA THR A 184 -21.64 -1.02 3.92
C THR A 184 -22.34 -2.33 4.25
N GLU A 185 -23.02 -2.96 3.29
CA GLU A 185 -23.53 -4.33 3.39
C GLU A 185 -22.43 -5.34 3.71
N LYS A 186 -21.30 -5.32 2.98
CA LYS A 186 -20.16 -6.23 3.24
C LYS A 186 -19.55 -6.01 4.62
N LEU A 187 -19.51 -4.77 5.10
CA LEU A 187 -19.05 -4.44 6.45
C LEU A 187 -20.00 -5.02 7.50
N SER A 188 -21.30 -4.83 7.32
CA SER A 188 -22.35 -5.37 8.20
C SER A 188 -22.30 -6.89 8.28
N ASP A 189 -22.29 -7.57 7.13
CA ASP A 189 -22.22 -9.03 7.05
C ASP A 189 -20.94 -9.58 7.70
N GLY A 190 -19.81 -8.93 7.45
CA GLY A 190 -18.52 -9.27 8.04
C GLY A 190 -18.48 -9.12 9.56
N LEU A 191 -19.02 -8.02 10.09
CA LEU A 191 -19.12 -7.79 11.52
C LEU A 191 -20.01 -8.84 12.19
N LEU A 192 -21.18 -9.13 11.63
CA LEU A 192 -22.09 -10.15 12.16
C LEU A 192 -21.46 -11.54 12.15
N ALA A 193 -20.81 -11.92 11.04
CA ALA A 193 -20.11 -13.20 10.92
C ALA A 193 -18.96 -13.31 11.94
N THR A 194 -18.25 -12.21 12.17
CA THR A 194 -17.16 -12.14 13.15
C THR A 194 -17.68 -12.23 14.58
N MET A 195 -18.78 -11.54 14.91
CA MET A 195 -19.39 -11.59 16.24
C MET A 195 -19.95 -12.97 16.59
N ALA A 196 -20.38 -13.74 15.59
CA ALA A 196 -20.74 -15.14 15.78
C ALA A 196 -19.50 -16.03 16.05
N ALA A 197 -18.30 -15.62 15.64
CA ALA A 197 -17.07 -16.38 15.80
C ALA A 197 -16.26 -16.00 17.06
N THR A 198 -16.21 -14.71 17.39
CA THR A 198 -15.49 -14.13 18.53
C THR A 198 -16.19 -12.90 19.08
N ARG A 199 -15.91 -12.57 20.35
CA ARG A 199 -16.36 -11.34 21.02
C ARG A 199 -15.30 -10.25 21.04
N PHE A 200 -14.11 -10.50 20.51
CA PHE A 200 -12.99 -9.57 20.58
C PHE A 200 -12.66 -9.02 19.20
N LEU A 201 -12.80 -7.71 19.03
CA LEU A 201 -12.57 -7.00 17.76
C LEU A 201 -11.45 -5.98 17.96
N ALA A 202 -10.50 -5.93 17.02
CA ALA A 202 -9.53 -4.85 16.93
C ALA A 202 -9.90 -3.98 15.72
N VAL A 203 -10.14 -2.69 15.96
CA VAL A 203 -10.69 -1.75 14.98
C VAL A 203 -9.82 -0.50 14.96
N ASP A 204 -9.53 0.06 13.79
CA ASP A 204 -8.85 1.35 13.70
C ASP A 204 -9.60 2.42 14.52
N SER A 205 -8.85 3.24 15.27
CA SER A 205 -9.41 4.15 16.27
C SER A 205 -10.44 5.14 15.71
N SER A 206 -10.36 5.50 14.44
CA SER A 206 -11.36 6.34 13.77
C SER A 206 -12.74 5.68 13.80
N PHE A 207 -12.83 4.43 13.31
CA PHE A 207 -14.11 3.73 13.16
C PHE A 207 -14.61 3.09 14.46
N CYS A 208 -13.74 2.93 15.46
CA CYS A 208 -14.02 2.17 16.68
C CYS A 208 -15.31 2.62 17.39
N CYS A 209 -15.47 3.92 17.65
CA CYS A 209 -16.64 4.42 18.37
C CYS A 209 -17.94 4.24 17.56
N SER A 210 -17.92 4.54 16.26
CA SER A 210 -19.08 4.37 15.38
C SER A 210 -19.48 2.90 15.28
N ILE A 211 -18.55 2.00 14.97
CA ILE A 211 -18.83 0.56 14.87
C ILE A 211 -19.34 0.01 16.21
N ALA A 212 -18.71 0.35 17.33
CA ALA A 212 -19.14 -0.12 18.65
C ALA A 212 -20.56 0.34 18.97
N ASN A 213 -20.90 1.61 18.70
CA ASN A 213 -22.25 2.13 18.88
C ASN A 213 -23.26 1.45 17.96
N SER A 214 -22.99 1.35 16.65
CA SER A 214 -23.90 0.71 15.70
C SER A 214 -24.23 -0.72 16.10
N LEU A 215 -23.23 -1.48 16.58
CA LEU A 215 -23.41 -2.83 17.11
C LEU A 215 -24.21 -2.84 18.41
N SER A 216 -23.88 -1.99 19.38
CA SER A 216 -24.56 -1.94 20.67
C SER A 216 -26.04 -1.58 20.53
N PHE A 217 -26.35 -0.60 19.69
CA PHE A 217 -27.73 -0.20 19.39
C PHE A 217 -28.49 -1.29 18.64
N MET A 218 -27.87 -1.95 17.66
CA MET A 218 -28.50 -3.08 16.97
C MET A 218 -28.91 -4.18 17.96
N ILE A 219 -28.01 -4.57 18.88
CA ILE A 219 -28.23 -5.69 19.82
C ILE A 219 -29.19 -5.30 20.96
N SER A 220 -28.92 -4.18 21.61
CA SER A 220 -29.57 -3.81 22.89
C SER A 220 -30.46 -2.58 22.81
N GLY A 221 -30.31 -1.76 21.77
CA GLY A 221 -30.93 -0.43 21.68
C GLY A 221 -30.31 0.59 22.66
N LYS A 222 -29.14 0.29 23.24
CA LYS A 222 -28.40 1.16 24.15
C LYS A 222 -27.05 1.52 23.55
N PRO A 223 -26.48 2.69 23.91
CA PRO A 223 -25.14 3.06 23.46
C PRO A 223 -24.10 2.06 23.95
N ALA A 224 -23.02 1.93 23.19
CA ALA A 224 -21.83 1.24 23.68
C ALA A 224 -21.19 2.06 24.80
N TYR A 225 -20.37 1.41 25.61
CA TYR A 225 -19.62 2.09 26.68
C TYR A 225 -18.14 2.04 26.36
N HIS A 226 -17.38 3.00 26.89
CA HIS A 226 -15.93 2.99 26.84
C HIS A 226 -15.35 3.03 28.25
N VAL A 227 -14.21 2.37 28.44
CA VAL A 227 -13.43 2.42 29.67
C VAL A 227 -11.96 2.64 29.33
N ALA A 228 -11.39 3.72 29.87
CA ALA A 228 -9.99 4.03 29.69
C ALA A 228 -9.15 3.28 30.72
N VAL A 229 -8.30 2.37 30.25
CA VAL A 229 -7.37 1.66 31.12
C VAL A 229 -6.09 2.50 31.28
N PRO A 230 -5.61 2.71 32.52
CA PRO A 230 -4.33 3.35 32.74
C PRO A 230 -3.17 2.58 32.09
N ILE A 231 -2.10 3.29 31.74
CA ILE A 231 -0.86 2.68 31.27
C ILE A 231 -0.28 1.81 32.42
N ASP A 232 0.29 0.65 32.09
CA ASP A 232 0.88 -0.32 33.02
C ASP A 232 -0.13 -1.00 33.97
N TRP A 233 -1.41 -1.08 33.58
CA TRP A 233 -2.42 -1.76 34.38
C TRP A 233 -2.41 -3.27 34.14
N THR A 234 -2.30 -4.04 35.21
CA THR A 234 -2.13 -5.51 35.12
C THR A 234 -3.35 -6.31 35.59
N ASN A 235 -4.28 -5.69 36.32
CA ASN A 235 -5.42 -6.39 36.91
C ASN A 235 -6.63 -6.44 35.97
N ALA A 236 -6.76 -7.55 35.23
CA ALA A 236 -7.88 -7.81 34.33
C ALA A 236 -9.23 -7.96 35.05
N ASP A 237 -9.24 -8.59 36.22
CA ASP A 237 -10.46 -8.83 36.99
C ASP A 237 -11.10 -7.51 37.40
N ALA A 238 -10.30 -6.52 37.81
CA ALA A 238 -10.81 -5.19 38.12
C ALA A 238 -11.43 -4.48 36.90
N VAL A 239 -10.87 -4.66 35.69
CA VAL A 239 -11.45 -4.11 34.45
C VAL A 239 -12.80 -4.77 34.16
N LEU A 240 -12.88 -6.08 34.32
CA LEU A 240 -14.11 -6.85 34.07
C LEU A 240 -15.18 -6.59 35.12
N GLU A 241 -14.82 -6.46 36.39
CA GLU A 241 -15.76 -6.07 37.45
C GLU A 241 -16.37 -4.70 37.17
N LYS A 242 -15.57 -3.74 36.70
CA LYS A 242 -16.07 -2.42 36.29
C LYS A 242 -16.92 -2.49 35.02
N ALA A 243 -16.54 -3.32 34.05
CA ALA A 243 -17.35 -3.58 32.85
C ALA A 243 -18.72 -4.18 33.19
N ASN A 244 -18.78 -5.08 34.19
CA ASN A 244 -20.00 -5.76 34.62
C ASN A 244 -20.92 -4.91 35.49
N GLN A 245 -20.44 -3.79 36.05
CA GLN A 245 -21.27 -2.82 36.77
C GLN A 245 -22.24 -2.08 35.84
N VAL A 246 -21.96 -2.08 34.54
CA VAL A 246 -22.76 -1.38 33.54
C VAL A 246 -23.53 -2.38 32.67
N ASP A 247 -24.82 -2.10 32.48
CA ASP A 247 -25.69 -2.85 31.57
C ASP A 247 -25.45 -2.41 30.11
N CYS A 248 -24.37 -2.93 29.53
CA CYS A 248 -23.97 -2.74 28.13
C CYS A 248 -23.65 -4.08 27.46
N THR A 249 -23.87 -4.18 26.16
CA THR A 249 -23.54 -5.37 25.35
C THR A 249 -22.21 -5.25 24.62
N VAL A 250 -21.80 -4.02 24.29
CA VAL A 250 -20.51 -3.71 23.65
C VAL A 250 -19.72 -2.74 24.51
N LEU A 251 -18.44 -3.04 24.72
CA LEU A 251 -17.51 -2.25 25.51
C LEU A 251 -16.25 -1.95 24.69
N VAL A 252 -15.91 -0.67 24.56
CA VAL A 252 -14.63 -0.20 24.03
C VAL A 252 -13.65 -0.11 25.21
N ILE A 253 -12.45 -0.68 25.05
CA ILE A 253 -11.41 -0.58 26.08
C ILE A 253 -10.19 0.14 25.50
N ASP A 254 -9.99 1.37 25.93
CA ASP A 254 -8.93 2.23 25.42
C ASP A 254 -7.57 1.90 26.03
N ASN A 255 -6.51 2.19 25.28
CA ASN A 255 -5.09 2.06 25.67
C ASN A 255 -4.60 0.62 25.95
N ILE A 256 -5.24 -0.41 25.39
CA ILE A 256 -4.80 -1.81 25.62
C ILE A 256 -3.86 -2.36 24.54
N ILE A 257 -3.97 -1.91 23.28
CA ILE A 257 -3.14 -2.39 22.17
C ILE A 257 -1.75 -1.72 22.21
N ASP A 258 -0.97 -2.11 23.22
CA ASP A 258 0.42 -1.72 23.47
C ASP A 258 1.16 -2.86 24.19
N THR A 259 2.48 -2.96 23.97
CA THR A 259 3.41 -3.90 24.63
C THR A 259 3.27 -3.93 26.14
N MET A 260 3.05 -2.78 26.77
CA MET A 260 3.01 -2.68 28.24
C MET A 260 1.77 -3.33 28.86
N ASN A 261 0.70 -3.50 28.07
CA ASN A 261 -0.59 -4.04 28.52
C ASN A 261 -0.89 -5.44 27.95
N GLU A 262 0.11 -6.11 27.36
CA GLU A 262 -0.06 -7.41 26.72
C GLU A 262 -0.54 -8.49 27.70
N GLY A 263 0.01 -8.53 28.92
CA GLY A 263 -0.41 -9.46 29.97
C GLY A 263 -1.87 -9.27 30.40
N LEU A 264 -2.33 -8.01 30.41
CA LEU A 264 -3.74 -7.67 30.65
C LEU A 264 -4.61 -8.16 29.49
N LEU A 265 -4.20 -7.93 28.24
CA LEU A 265 -4.93 -8.34 27.05
C LEU A 265 -5.10 -9.87 26.99
N PHE A 266 -4.05 -10.64 27.28
CA PHE A 266 -4.13 -12.10 27.41
C PHE A 266 -5.13 -12.55 28.48
N SER A 267 -5.16 -11.84 29.61
CA SER A 267 -6.06 -12.14 30.72
C SER A 267 -7.51 -11.83 30.36
N LEU A 268 -7.78 -10.69 29.72
CA LEU A 268 -9.10 -10.32 29.22
C LEU A 268 -9.62 -11.28 28.16
N VAL A 269 -8.78 -11.66 27.20
CA VAL A 269 -9.15 -12.55 26.11
C VAL A 269 -9.37 -14.00 26.58
N ARG A 270 -8.80 -14.37 27.73
CA ARG A 270 -9.07 -15.64 28.42
C ARG A 270 -10.27 -15.56 29.35
N SER A 271 -10.60 -14.37 29.83
CA SER A 271 -11.79 -14.16 30.64
C SER A 271 -13.05 -14.44 29.81
N GLY A 272 -13.92 -15.29 30.33
CA GLY A 272 -15.20 -15.60 29.69
C GLY A 272 -16.17 -14.46 29.90
N THR A 273 -16.09 -13.41 29.06
CA THR A 273 -17.04 -12.29 29.06
C THR A 273 -18.22 -12.56 28.11
N ASP A 274 -19.41 -12.11 28.50
CA ASP A 274 -20.63 -12.08 27.68
C ASP A 274 -20.69 -10.86 26.75
N LYS A 275 -19.92 -9.82 27.05
CA LYS A 275 -19.85 -8.57 26.28
C LYS A 275 -18.93 -8.70 25.08
N THR A 276 -19.26 -8.00 24.00
CA THR A 276 -18.35 -7.79 22.87
C THR A 276 -17.37 -6.69 23.24
N ILE A 277 -16.07 -6.99 23.19
CA ILE A 277 -14.99 -6.06 23.51
C ILE A 277 -14.35 -5.58 22.21
N VAL A 278 -14.27 -4.26 22.07
CA VAL A 278 -13.65 -3.59 20.93
C VAL A 278 -12.37 -2.87 21.40
N PHE A 279 -11.26 -3.19 20.76
CA PHE A 279 -9.95 -2.60 21.04
C PHE A 279 -9.61 -1.59 19.93
N PRO A 280 -9.49 -0.29 20.26
CA PRO A 280 -9.08 0.72 19.30
C PRO A 280 -7.58 0.56 18.98
N ILE A 281 -7.27 0.53 17.68
CA ILE A 281 -5.90 0.55 17.16
C ILE A 281 -5.57 2.00 16.80
N GLY A 282 -4.78 2.66 17.65
CA GLY A 282 -4.35 4.04 17.39
C GLY A 282 -3.36 4.14 16.23
N ALA A 283 -2.35 3.27 16.22
CA ALA A 283 -1.38 3.16 15.12
C ALA A 283 -1.25 1.70 14.70
N ARG A 284 -1.34 1.42 13.39
CA ARG A 284 -1.18 0.05 12.87
C ARG A 284 0.22 -0.53 13.11
N GLY A 285 1.21 0.32 13.36
CA GLY A 285 2.52 -0.11 13.86
C GLY A 285 2.47 -0.85 15.19
N ASN A 286 1.43 -0.67 16.00
CA ASN A 286 1.27 -1.40 17.26
C ASN A 286 0.92 -2.88 17.03
N LEU A 287 0.41 -3.24 15.85
CA LEU A 287 0.01 -4.61 15.55
C LEU A 287 1.21 -5.58 15.55
N LYS A 288 2.40 -5.11 15.18
CA LYS A 288 3.62 -5.93 15.22
C LYS A 288 4.15 -6.18 16.62
N LEU A 289 3.64 -5.46 17.61
CA LEU A 289 4.09 -5.51 18.98
C LEU A 289 3.33 -6.53 19.83
N LEU A 290 2.20 -7.03 19.34
CA LEU A 290 1.40 -8.03 20.03
C LEU A 290 1.89 -9.43 19.74
N ALA A 291 1.87 -10.31 20.75
CA ALA A 291 2.15 -11.72 20.52
C ALA A 291 1.16 -12.35 19.53
N PRO A 292 1.63 -13.30 18.69
CA PRO A 292 0.81 -13.93 17.67
C PRO A 292 -0.43 -14.65 18.22
N GLU A 293 -0.35 -15.20 19.43
CA GLU A 293 -1.43 -15.96 20.08
C GLU A 293 -2.66 -15.11 20.40
N LEU A 294 -2.52 -13.78 20.49
CA LEU A 294 -3.64 -12.87 20.70
C LEU A 294 -4.55 -12.81 19.47
N TRP A 295 -3.97 -12.88 18.28
CA TRP A 295 -4.69 -12.87 17.01
C TRP A 295 -5.51 -14.14 16.76
N GLU A 296 -5.30 -15.21 17.53
CA GLU A 296 -6.14 -16.41 17.48
C GLU A 296 -7.53 -16.19 18.07
N ARG A 297 -7.72 -15.09 18.81
CA ARG A 297 -8.97 -14.78 19.51
C ARG A 297 -9.48 -13.37 19.21
N ILE A 298 -8.60 -12.43 18.92
CA ILE A 298 -8.94 -11.08 18.50
C ILE A 298 -8.99 -11.03 16.97
N PHE A 299 -10.13 -10.62 16.42
CA PHE A 299 -10.26 -10.42 14.98
C PHE A 299 -9.91 -8.98 14.60
N TYR A 300 -9.04 -8.81 13.61
CA TYR A 300 -8.76 -7.49 13.02
C TYR A 300 -9.86 -7.15 12.00
N VAL A 301 -10.60 -6.07 12.26
CA VAL A 301 -11.68 -5.62 11.38
C VAL A 301 -11.11 -4.82 10.21
N PRO A 302 -11.28 -5.29 8.95
CA PRO A 302 -10.78 -4.58 7.78
C PRO A 302 -11.61 -3.32 7.50
N THR A 303 -11.02 -2.17 7.80
CA THR A 303 -11.60 -0.84 7.56
C THR A 303 -11.02 -0.16 6.32
N ASP A 304 -10.04 -0.79 5.66
CA ASP A 304 -9.45 -0.31 4.41
C ASP A 304 -10.49 -0.39 3.27
N GLY A 305 -10.97 0.77 2.84
CA GLY A 305 -12.06 0.88 1.86
C GLY A 305 -13.30 1.58 2.41
N PHE A 306 -13.25 2.08 3.65
CA PHE A 306 -14.30 2.92 4.23
C PHE A 306 -13.76 4.30 4.60
N MET A 307 -14.65 5.28 4.61
CA MET A 307 -14.42 6.62 5.11
C MET A 307 -15.40 6.91 6.24
N GLN A 308 -14.98 7.71 7.20
CA GLN A 308 -15.85 8.19 8.25
C GLN A 308 -15.99 9.71 8.12
N ASP A 309 -17.21 10.20 8.01
CA ASP A 309 -17.50 11.62 8.09
C ASP A 309 -17.52 12.04 9.57
N PRO A 310 -16.64 12.98 9.99
CA PRO A 310 -16.61 13.46 11.37
C PRO A 310 -17.77 14.41 11.73
N SER A 311 -18.67 14.75 10.79
CA SER A 311 -19.67 15.81 10.97
C SER A 311 -21.11 15.37 11.27
N ASP A 312 -21.43 14.07 11.22
CA ASP A 312 -22.79 13.57 11.52
C ASP A 312 -23.02 13.37 13.02
N GLU A 313 -23.61 14.37 13.68
CA GLU A 313 -24.25 14.22 14.99
C GLU A 313 -25.65 13.61 14.85
N MET A 314 -25.80 12.38 15.31
CA MET A 314 -27.01 11.56 15.17
C MET A 314 -28.27 12.08 15.89
N LEU A 315 -29.41 12.09 15.17
CA LEU A 315 -30.75 12.38 15.70
C LEU A 315 -31.49 11.12 16.20
N ALA A 316 -32.12 11.20 17.37
CA ALA A 316 -32.66 10.07 18.13
C ALA A 316 -34.09 9.63 17.75
N GLN A 317 -34.33 8.31 17.70
CA GLN A 317 -35.63 7.69 17.99
C GLN A 317 -35.44 6.42 18.82
N TYR A 318 -36.05 6.37 20.01
CA TYR A 318 -35.98 5.23 20.93
C TYR A 318 -37.33 4.50 21.02
N LYS A 319 -37.36 3.19 20.76
CA LYS A 319 -38.34 2.25 21.33
C LYS A 319 -37.66 0.92 21.64
N ALA A 320 -37.78 0.48 22.90
CA ALA A 320 -37.21 -0.77 23.39
C ALA A 320 -38.20 -1.93 23.28
N LYS A 321 -37.76 -3.07 22.72
CA LYS A 321 -38.10 -4.44 23.18
C LYS A 321 -37.19 -5.50 22.56
N ASP A 322 -36.78 -6.46 23.41
CA ASP A 322 -36.02 -7.73 23.26
C ASP A 322 -34.72 -7.81 22.43
N LEU A 323 -33.79 -8.60 22.97
CA LEU A 323 -32.42 -8.83 22.49
C LEU A 323 -32.43 -9.75 21.26
N SER A 324 -31.57 -9.47 20.28
CA SER A 324 -31.15 -10.48 19.31
C SER A 324 -29.89 -11.16 19.84
N ASP A 325 -30.01 -12.39 20.31
CA ASP A 325 -28.84 -13.21 20.65
C ASP A 325 -28.13 -13.61 19.34
N ILE A 326 -26.91 -13.12 19.12
CA ILE A 326 -26.06 -13.65 18.05
C ILE A 326 -25.56 -15.02 18.51
N GLU A 327 -26.09 -16.09 17.90
CA GLU A 327 -25.68 -17.46 18.21
C GLU A 327 -24.20 -17.68 17.88
N GLN A 328 -23.41 -18.13 18.87
CA GLN A 328 -22.01 -18.44 18.65
C GLN A 328 -21.82 -19.69 17.79
N VAL A 329 -20.84 -19.63 16.90
CA VAL A 329 -20.50 -20.71 15.98
C VAL A 329 -19.51 -21.66 16.64
N GLU A 330 -19.93 -22.92 16.83
CA GLU A 330 -19.04 -23.99 17.26
C GLU A 330 -18.01 -24.35 16.19
N PHE A 331 -16.76 -24.56 16.62
CA PHE A 331 -15.68 -24.99 15.75
C PHE A 331 -15.80 -26.48 15.41
N LYS A 332 -15.69 -26.82 14.11
CA LYS A 332 -15.61 -28.22 13.65
C LYS A 332 -14.25 -28.47 12.96
N PRO A 333 -13.49 -29.52 13.35
CA PRO A 333 -12.15 -29.77 12.82
C PRO A 333 -12.08 -29.93 11.29
N LYS A 334 -13.13 -30.48 10.67
CA LYS A 334 -13.24 -30.67 9.21
C LYS A 334 -13.20 -29.35 8.42
N ASN A 335 -13.48 -28.22 9.07
CA ASN A 335 -13.52 -26.92 8.41
C ASN A 335 -12.11 -26.39 8.07
N LYS A 336 -11.07 -26.98 8.65
CA LYS A 336 -9.68 -26.66 8.32
C LYS A 336 -9.36 -26.94 6.86
N GLU A 337 -9.89 -28.03 6.31
CA GLU A 337 -9.68 -28.42 4.91
C GLU A 337 -10.31 -27.42 3.91
N SER A 338 -11.14 -26.49 4.38
CA SER A 338 -11.69 -25.41 3.56
C SER A 338 -10.80 -24.15 3.48
N LEU A 339 -9.73 -24.09 4.26
CA LEU A 339 -8.75 -23.00 4.22
C LEU A 339 -7.62 -23.32 3.23
N ASP A 340 -6.93 -22.28 2.77
CA ASP A 340 -5.81 -22.40 1.84
C ASP A 340 -4.73 -23.37 2.37
N GLU A 341 -4.15 -24.18 1.49
CA GLU A 341 -3.13 -25.17 1.89
C GLU A 341 -1.88 -24.47 2.44
N ASN A 342 -1.45 -23.38 1.82
CA ASN A 342 -0.27 -22.63 2.26
C ASN A 342 -0.51 -21.99 3.63
N LEU A 343 -1.73 -21.55 3.92
CA LEU A 343 -2.11 -21.05 5.23
C LEU A 343 -2.00 -22.15 6.30
N ARG A 344 -2.42 -23.37 5.97
CA ARG A 344 -2.33 -24.53 6.87
C ARG A 344 -0.91 -24.98 7.13
N ASP A 345 -0.01 -24.81 6.16
CA ASP A 345 1.40 -25.17 6.29
C ASP A 345 2.21 -24.09 7.03
N THR A 346 1.79 -22.83 6.94
CA THR A 346 2.49 -21.69 7.55
C THR A 346 2.08 -21.47 9.02
N LEU A 347 0.81 -21.68 9.37
CA LEU A 347 0.26 -21.34 10.68
C LEU A 347 0.05 -22.55 11.58
N PRO A 348 0.18 -22.38 12.91
CA PRO A 348 -0.13 -23.44 13.84
C PRO A 348 -1.64 -23.71 13.90
N ASN A 349 -2.00 -24.94 14.27
CA ASN A 349 -3.35 -25.47 14.19
C ASN A 349 -4.42 -24.72 15.00
N ASN A 350 -4.01 -24.03 16.06
CA ASN A 350 -4.83 -23.19 16.94
C ASN A 350 -5.15 -21.83 16.29
N ALA A 351 -4.20 -21.23 15.58
CA ALA A 351 -4.40 -19.97 14.85
C ALA A 351 -5.48 -20.07 13.77
N LEU A 352 -5.72 -21.26 13.22
CA LEU A 352 -6.74 -21.50 12.20
C LEU A 352 -8.18 -21.57 12.77
N VAL A 353 -8.36 -21.66 14.09
CA VAL A 353 -9.68 -21.89 14.70
C VAL A 353 -10.62 -20.70 14.46
N LEU A 354 -10.15 -19.47 14.67
CA LEU A 354 -10.94 -18.27 14.47
C LEU A 354 -11.33 -18.06 13.00
N PRO A 355 -10.41 -18.10 12.01
CA PRO A 355 -10.77 -18.07 10.61
C PRO A 355 -11.81 -19.14 10.20
N CYS A 356 -11.68 -20.37 10.71
CA CYS A 356 -12.66 -21.42 10.46
C CYS A 356 -14.05 -21.09 11.03
N LYS A 357 -14.13 -20.49 12.22
CA LYS A 357 -15.43 -20.08 12.80
C LYS A 357 -16.08 -18.95 12.00
N VAL A 358 -15.30 -17.98 11.54
CA VAL A 358 -15.79 -16.88 10.69
C VAL A 358 -16.31 -17.43 9.35
N LEU A 359 -15.58 -18.34 8.71
CA LEU A 359 -16.02 -19.01 7.48
C LEU A 359 -17.35 -19.74 7.66
N GLU A 360 -17.52 -20.45 8.77
CA GLU A 360 -18.79 -21.12 9.08
C GLU A 360 -19.93 -20.14 9.33
N ALA A 361 -19.67 -18.99 9.96
CA ALA A 361 -20.67 -17.94 10.13
C ALA A 361 -21.16 -17.42 8.77
N PHE A 362 -20.26 -17.14 7.83
CA PHE A 362 -20.62 -16.77 6.45
C PHE A 362 -21.42 -17.86 5.74
N ARG A 363 -21.09 -19.13 5.95
CA ARG A 363 -21.84 -20.26 5.38
C ARG A 363 -23.24 -20.40 5.97
N ARG A 364 -23.41 -20.12 7.27
CA ARG A 364 -24.71 -20.18 7.96
C ARG A 364 -25.66 -19.07 7.53
N ASN A 365 -25.16 -17.85 7.34
CA ASN A 365 -25.98 -16.71 6.89
C ASN A 365 -26.54 -16.94 5.46
N GLY A 366 -25.94 -17.83 4.66
CA GLY A 366 -26.47 -18.32 3.39
C GLY A 366 -27.46 -19.49 3.54
N THR A 367 -28.61 -19.30 4.18
CA THR A 367 -29.58 -20.38 4.51
C THR A 367 -30.39 -20.97 3.33
N LYS A 368 -29.94 -20.87 2.07
CA LYS A 368 -30.53 -21.65 0.97
C LYS A 368 -29.47 -22.50 0.30
N ALA A 369 -29.76 -23.81 0.27
CA ALA A 369 -28.89 -24.92 -0.10
C ALA A 369 -28.49 -24.96 -1.59
N ASP A 370 -28.09 -23.83 -2.15
CA ASP A 370 -27.60 -23.74 -3.52
C ASP A 370 -26.07 -23.63 -3.49
N ASP A 371 -25.40 -24.41 -4.33
CA ASP A 371 -23.93 -24.41 -4.42
C ASP A 371 -23.37 -23.03 -4.82
N GLN A 372 -24.20 -22.19 -5.48
CA GLN A 372 -23.90 -20.79 -5.76
C GLN A 372 -23.80 -19.94 -4.49
N GLN A 373 -24.67 -20.16 -3.50
CA GLN A 373 -24.68 -19.39 -2.24
C GLN A 373 -23.47 -19.74 -1.36
N LYS A 374 -23.05 -21.02 -1.36
CA LYS A 374 -21.82 -21.46 -0.68
C LYS A 374 -20.57 -20.87 -1.31
N ARG A 375 -20.53 -20.78 -2.65
CA ARG A 375 -19.44 -20.12 -3.38
C ARG A 375 -19.39 -18.62 -3.06
N LYS A 376 -20.56 -17.95 -3.01
CA LYS A 376 -20.67 -16.55 -2.59
C LYS A 376 -20.13 -16.34 -1.16
N GLY A 377 -20.61 -17.10 -0.18
CA GLY A 377 -20.13 -16.99 1.20
C GLY A 377 -18.63 -17.28 1.38
N THR A 378 -18.04 -18.11 0.52
CA THR A 378 -16.58 -18.34 0.51
C THR A 378 -15.82 -17.16 -0.08
N SER A 379 -16.37 -16.50 -1.11
CA SER A 379 -15.82 -15.27 -1.69
C SER A 379 -15.88 -14.11 -0.69
N ASP A 380 -17.03 -13.93 -0.04
CA ASP A 380 -17.24 -12.87 0.95
C ASP A 380 -16.33 -13.09 2.18
N PHE A 381 -16.21 -14.34 2.63
CA PHE A 381 -15.23 -14.73 3.64
C PHE A 381 -13.80 -14.35 3.26
N ARG A 382 -13.36 -14.68 2.03
CA ARG A 382 -12.00 -14.34 1.58
C ARG A 382 -11.79 -12.84 1.63
N GLN A 383 -12.67 -12.05 1.00
CA GLN A 383 -12.54 -10.59 0.94
C GLN A 383 -12.48 -9.96 2.34
N TRP A 384 -13.31 -10.44 3.28
CA TRP A 384 -13.37 -9.97 4.67
C TRP A 384 -12.17 -10.39 5.52
N THR A 385 -11.65 -11.60 5.33
CA THR A 385 -10.61 -12.14 6.23
C THR A 385 -9.18 -11.90 5.76
N THR A 386 -8.96 -11.48 4.51
CA THR A 386 -7.60 -11.30 3.95
C THR A 386 -6.68 -10.50 4.86
N ASP A 387 -7.07 -9.30 5.33
CA ASP A 387 -6.17 -8.48 6.17
C ASP A 387 -5.86 -9.14 7.51
N HIS A 388 -6.85 -9.79 8.13
CA HIS A 388 -6.64 -10.53 9.36
C HIS A 388 -5.71 -11.74 9.15
N LEU A 389 -5.87 -12.48 8.05
CA LEU A 389 -5.00 -13.60 7.69
C LEU A 389 -3.56 -13.13 7.41
N LEU A 390 -3.40 -11.99 6.73
CA LEU A 390 -2.09 -11.39 6.49
C LEU A 390 -1.41 -10.97 7.81
N ILE A 391 -2.13 -10.35 8.74
CA ILE A 391 -1.63 -10.03 10.08
C ILE A 391 -1.24 -11.30 10.84
N LEU A 392 -2.05 -12.35 10.74
CA LEU A 392 -1.80 -13.62 11.41
C LEU A 392 -0.52 -14.29 10.86
N VAL A 393 -0.34 -14.34 9.54
CA VAL A 393 0.88 -14.85 8.90
C VAL A 393 2.09 -13.99 9.26
N TYR A 394 1.95 -12.66 9.22
CA TYR A 394 3.01 -11.74 9.64
C TYR A 394 3.45 -12.01 11.08
N ALA A 395 2.49 -12.15 12.01
CA ALA A 395 2.79 -12.35 13.42
C ALA A 395 3.51 -13.68 13.68
N PHE A 396 3.06 -14.77 13.05
CA PHE A 396 3.62 -16.11 13.30
C PHE A 396 4.89 -16.41 12.49
N ALA A 397 4.98 -15.93 11.25
CA ALA A 397 6.00 -16.36 10.30
C ALA A 397 6.87 -15.19 9.80
N GLY A 398 6.40 -13.95 9.90
CA GLY A 398 7.16 -12.76 9.52
C GLY A 398 6.74 -12.15 8.17
N PRO A 399 7.39 -11.04 7.77
CA PRO A 399 7.00 -10.25 6.60
C PRO A 399 7.21 -10.97 5.27
N ARG A 400 8.23 -11.84 5.14
CA ARG A 400 8.49 -12.55 3.88
C ARG A 400 7.41 -13.59 3.60
N GLU A 401 7.04 -14.35 4.61
CA GLU A 401 6.03 -15.39 4.55
C GLU A 401 4.63 -14.79 4.34
N MET A 402 4.38 -13.59 4.88
CA MET A 402 3.19 -12.80 4.54
C MET A 402 3.12 -12.47 3.05
N MET A 403 4.24 -12.07 2.44
CA MET A 403 4.30 -11.76 1.00
C MET A 403 4.13 -13.01 0.13
N VAL A 404 4.79 -14.12 0.49
CA VAL A 404 4.61 -15.42 -0.20
C VAL A 404 3.15 -15.88 -0.12
N PHE A 405 2.52 -15.75 1.04
CA PHE A 405 1.10 -16.06 1.19
C PHE A 405 0.23 -15.14 0.32
N ALA A 406 0.53 -13.84 0.30
CA ALA A 406 -0.18 -12.85 -0.52
C ALA A 406 -0.08 -13.13 -2.03
N GLU A 407 1.07 -13.60 -2.51
CA GLU A 407 1.25 -14.05 -3.90
C GLU A 407 0.32 -15.22 -4.23
N ASN A 408 0.20 -16.19 -3.32
CA ASN A 408 -0.65 -17.37 -3.52
C ASN A 408 -2.14 -17.04 -3.61
N ILE A 409 -2.57 -15.96 -2.95
CA ILE A 409 -3.97 -15.52 -2.97
C ILE A 409 -4.23 -14.32 -3.91
N ASP A 410 -3.23 -13.90 -4.69
CA ASP A 410 -3.27 -12.76 -5.62
C ASP A 410 -3.61 -11.40 -4.93
N GLU A 411 -3.11 -11.19 -3.71
CA GLU A 411 -3.38 -10.00 -2.88
C GLU A 411 -2.10 -9.24 -2.50
N VAL A 412 -1.05 -9.32 -3.33
CA VAL A 412 0.27 -8.71 -3.09
C VAL A 412 0.15 -7.20 -2.82
N ASN A 413 -0.62 -6.47 -3.63
CA ASN A 413 -0.82 -5.02 -3.44
C ASN A 413 -1.51 -4.69 -2.10
N ARG A 414 -2.40 -5.56 -1.63
CA ARG A 414 -3.07 -5.41 -0.34
C ARG A 414 -2.10 -5.68 0.81
N ALA A 415 -1.30 -6.74 0.69
CA ALA A 415 -0.24 -7.08 1.62
C ALA A 415 0.84 -6.00 1.73
N GLU A 416 1.35 -5.45 0.61
CA GLU A 416 2.33 -4.36 0.64
C GLU A 416 1.80 -3.12 1.37
N ARG A 417 0.56 -2.72 1.09
CA ARG A 417 -0.07 -1.56 1.74
C ARG A 417 -0.21 -1.77 3.25
N LEU A 418 -0.62 -2.98 3.65
CA LEU A 418 -0.76 -3.33 5.05
C LEU A 418 0.62 -3.41 5.74
N LEU A 419 1.60 -4.06 5.11
CA LEU A 419 2.96 -4.20 5.61
C LEU A 419 3.62 -2.83 5.80
N ARG A 420 3.51 -1.90 4.85
CA ARG A 420 4.03 -0.53 5.00
C ARG A 420 3.45 0.24 6.19
N ARG A 421 2.24 -0.10 6.61
CA ARG A 421 1.55 0.53 7.76
C ARG A 421 1.88 -0.15 9.09
N ILE A 422 2.20 -1.44 9.06
CA ILE A 422 2.58 -2.24 10.24
C ILE A 422 4.09 -2.12 10.50
N ASP A 423 4.91 -2.37 9.49
CA ASP A 423 6.36 -2.35 9.55
C ASP A 423 6.97 -1.76 8.27
N LYS A 424 7.18 -0.44 8.31
CA LYS A 424 7.72 0.32 7.17
C LYS A 424 9.13 -0.13 6.80
N ASP A 425 9.94 -0.58 7.76
CA ASP A 425 11.33 -0.96 7.52
C ASP A 425 11.37 -2.32 6.83
N ALA A 426 10.61 -3.29 7.33
CA ALA A 426 10.44 -4.59 6.69
C ALA A 426 9.86 -4.48 5.27
N ALA A 427 8.95 -3.53 5.03
CA ALA A 427 8.35 -3.29 3.71
C ALA A 427 9.34 -2.77 2.64
N ASN A 428 10.52 -2.26 3.03
CA ASN A 428 11.55 -1.84 2.09
C ASN A 428 12.56 -2.95 1.77
N GLU A 429 12.55 -4.04 2.55
CA GLU A 429 13.46 -5.18 2.43
C GLU A 429 12.80 -6.45 1.86
N ALA A 430 11.48 -6.57 2.03
CA ALA A 430 10.62 -7.57 1.39
C ALA A 430 10.25 -7.12 -0.02
#